data_AF-A0A8S7CX25-F1
#
_entry.id   AF-A0A8S7CX25-F1
#
_cell.length_a   1.000
_cell.length_b   1.000
_cell.length_c   1.000
_cell.angle_alpha   90.00
_cell.angle_beta   90.00
_cell.angle_gamma   90.00
#
_symmetry.space_group_name_H-M   'P 1'
#
loop_
_entity.id
_entity.type
_entity.pdbx_description
1 polymer ?
#
loop_
_entity_poly.entity_id
_entity_poly.type
_entity_poly.pdbx_seq_one_letter_code
_entity_poly.pdbx_strand_id
1 'polypeptide(L)'
;YHKIINMISETSPELAELTGHKLRHTWNYEFSSLVDGMDETFSEEKEEQIRSYLMGWKTGSGTAQIYNRRHLVEEAHKTSLAMQNQLMEGYINE
;
A
#
# COMPACT_ATOMS: atom_id res chain seq x y z
N TYR A 1 11.25 13.13 16.13
CA TYR A 1 9.82 13.05 15.79
C TYR A 1 9.00 12.25 16.80
N HIS A 2 9.50 11.13 17.35
CA HIS A 2 8.78 10.32 18.36
C HIS A 2 8.17 11.14 19.51
N LYS A 3 8.92 12.05 20.14
CA LYS A 3 8.41 12.93 21.21
C LYS A 3 7.19 13.77 20.78
N ILE A 4 7.18 14.28 19.54
CA ILE A 4 6.08 15.09 19.02
C ILE A 4 4.85 14.21 18.81
N ILE A 5 5.01 13.05 18.18
CA ILE A 5 3.89 12.12 17.96
C ILE A 5 3.30 11.63 19.28
N ASN A 6 4.15 11.27 20.25
CA ASN A 6 3.69 10.85 21.57
C ASN A 6 2.90 11.96 22.28
N MET A 7 3.41 13.20 22.24
CA MET A 7 2.70 14.34 22.80
C MET A 7 1.33 14.53 22.15
N ILE A 8 1.23 14.36 20.82
CA ILE A 8 -0.05 14.46 20.10
C ILE A 8 -0.98 13.31 20.50
N SER A 9 -0.49 12.07 20.58
CA SER A 9 -1.32 10.91 20.96
C SER A 9 -1.90 11.03 22.37
N GLU A 10 -1.27 11.81 23.25
CA GLU A 10 -1.72 12.05 24.63
C GLU A 10 -2.78 13.16 24.74
N THR A 11 -3.08 13.90 23.66
CA THR A 11 -4.01 15.04 23.72
C THR A 11 -5.48 14.67 23.79
N SER A 12 -5.87 13.48 23.28
CA SER A 12 -7.25 13.01 23.28
C SER A 12 -7.32 11.48 23.14
N PRO A 13 -8.35 10.82 23.69
CA PRO A 13 -8.54 9.37 23.55
C PRO A 13 -8.58 8.89 22.09
N GLU A 14 -9.13 9.70 21.18
CA GLU A 14 -9.24 9.41 19.76
C GLU A 14 -7.87 9.28 19.06
N LEU A 15 -6.85 9.95 19.62
CA LEU A 15 -5.48 9.94 19.09
C LEU A 15 -4.56 8.97 19.83
N ALA A 16 -5.06 8.24 20.84
CA ALA A 16 -4.25 7.40 21.73
C ALA A 16 -3.41 6.35 20.98
N GLU A 17 -3.88 5.89 19.82
CA GLU A 17 -3.17 4.91 19.01
C GLU A 17 -2.35 5.50 17.86
N LEU A 18 -2.25 6.83 17.75
CA LEU A 18 -1.47 7.48 16.69
C LEU A 18 0.02 7.18 16.87
N THR A 19 0.65 6.60 15.85
CA THR A 19 2.09 6.36 15.84
C THR A 19 2.72 6.83 14.54
N GLY A 20 4.02 7.15 14.57
CA GLY A 20 4.76 7.49 13.36
C GLY A 20 4.80 6.33 12.35
N HIS A 21 4.65 5.08 12.81
CA HIS A 21 4.57 3.92 11.93
C HIS A 21 3.23 3.88 11.18
N LYS A 22 2.10 4.18 11.84
CA LYS A 22 0.80 4.31 11.17
C LYS A 22 0.82 5.40 10.10
N LEU A 23 1.39 6.57 10.40
CA LEU A 23 1.55 7.64 9.40
C LEU A 23 2.37 7.18 8.19
N ARG A 24 3.45 6.45 8.40
CA ARG A 24 4.24 5.84 7.31
C ARG A 24 3.41 4.86 6.49
N HIS A 25 2.59 4.01 7.11
CA HIS A 25 1.70 3.11 6.39
C HIS A 25 0.69 3.86 5.53
N THR A 26 0.02 4.87 6.09
CA THR A 26 -0.92 5.72 5.34
C THR A 26 -0.24 6.38 4.17
N TRP A 27 0.93 7.00 4.36
CA TRP A 27 1.66 7.64 3.26
C TRP A 27 1.99 6.65 2.13
N ASN A 28 2.44 5.43 2.46
CA ASN A 28 2.76 4.44 1.44
C ASN A 28 1.51 3.94 0.71
N TYR A 29 0.38 3.82 1.42
CA TYR A 29 -0.90 3.49 0.81
C TYR A 29 -1.36 4.56 -0.19
N GLU A 30 -1.34 5.83 0.23
CA GLU A 30 -1.70 6.97 -0.63
C GLU A 30 -0.76 7.09 -1.83
N PHE A 31 0.55 6.89 -1.62
CA PHE A 31 1.53 6.87 -2.71
C PHE A 31 1.19 5.80 -3.76
N SER A 32 0.90 4.57 -3.34
CA SER A 32 0.49 3.51 -4.27
C SER A 32 -0.81 3.87 -5.01
N SER A 33 -1.84 4.35 -4.31
CA SER A 33 -3.09 4.75 -4.94
C SER A 33 -2.92 5.89 -5.95
N LEU A 34 -2.00 6.82 -5.69
CA LEU A 34 -1.65 7.87 -6.65
C LEU A 34 -0.96 7.30 -7.88
N VAL A 35 0.00 6.39 -7.72
CA VAL A 35 0.69 5.73 -8.84
C VAL A 35 -0.28 4.91 -9.69
N ASP A 36 -1.20 4.17 -9.06
CA ASP A 36 -2.23 3.38 -9.74
C ASP A 36 -3.19 4.24 -10.58
N GLY A 37 -3.38 5.51 -10.18
CA GLY A 37 -4.23 6.47 -10.88
C GLY A 37 -3.53 7.28 -11.97
N MET A 38 -2.22 7.11 -12.19
CA MET A 38 -1.50 7.82 -13.25
C MET A 38 -1.69 7.16 -14.61
N ASP A 39 -1.78 7.96 -15.67
CA ASP A 39 -1.76 7.46 -17.06
C ASP A 39 -0.41 6.81 -17.42
N GLU A 40 0.67 7.25 -16.77
CA GLU A 40 2.00 6.66 -16.92
C GLU A 40 2.16 5.45 -15.99
N THR A 41 2.38 4.26 -16.55
CA THR A 41 2.71 3.08 -15.77
C THR A 41 4.18 3.09 -15.35
N PHE A 42 4.45 3.04 -14.04
CA PHE A 42 5.80 2.83 -13.52
C PHE A 42 6.16 1.35 -13.54
N SER A 43 7.41 1.03 -13.85
CA SER A 43 7.93 -0.30 -13.53
C SER A 43 8.05 -0.45 -12.01
N GLU A 44 7.97 -1.67 -11.49
CA GLU A 44 8.13 -1.94 -10.05
C GLU A 44 9.45 -1.38 -9.51
N GLU A 45 10.53 -1.45 -10.31
CA GLU A 45 11.83 -0.89 -9.96
C GLU A 45 11.79 0.64 -9.86
N LYS A 46 11.14 1.32 -10.81
CA LYS A 46 10.99 2.79 -10.79
C LYS A 46 10.16 3.21 -9.58
N GLU A 47 9.07 2.50 -9.28
CA GLU A 47 8.25 2.73 -8.09
C GLU A 47 9.06 2.53 -6.80
N GLU A 48 9.86 1.46 -6.71
CA GLU A 48 10.74 1.18 -5.57
C GLU A 48 11.76 2.30 -5.34
N GLN A 49 12.39 2.78 -6.42
CA GLN A 49 13.38 3.85 -6.38
C GLN A 49 12.76 5.17 -5.89
N ILE A 50 11.62 5.57 -6.47
CA ILE A 50 10.91 6.80 -6.10
C ILE A 50 10.46 6.72 -4.65
N ARG A 51 9.81 5.62 -4.24
CA ARG A 51 9.36 5.44 -2.86
C ARG A 51 10.52 5.47 -1.88
N SER A 52 11.61 4.77 -2.19
CA SER A 52 12.80 4.75 -1.32
C SER A 52 13.39 6.14 -1.15
N TYR A 53 13.50 6.91 -2.24
CA TYR A 53 13.96 8.29 -2.19
C TYR A 53 13.08 9.18 -1.31
N LEU A 54 11.75 9.16 -1.53
CA LEU A 54 10.79 9.98 -0.77
C LEU A 54 10.73 9.60 0.71
N MET A 55 10.90 8.32 1.04
CA MET A 55 10.89 7.81 2.41
C MET A 55 12.26 7.89 3.12
N GLY A 56 13.31 8.31 2.40
CA GLY A 56 14.68 8.34 2.90
C GLY A 56 15.28 6.96 3.15
N TRP A 57 14.80 5.93 2.46
CA TRP A 57 15.36 4.58 2.51
C TRP A 57 16.54 4.45 1.55
N LYS A 58 17.48 3.58 1.91
CA LYS A 58 18.53 3.16 1.00
C LYS A 58 17.91 2.41 -0.18
N THR A 59 18.23 2.81 -1.41
CA THR A 59 17.83 2.10 -2.62
C THR A 59 18.28 0.64 -2.57
N GLY A 60 17.38 -0.28 -2.90
CA GLY A 60 17.64 -1.72 -2.82
C GLY A 60 17.69 -2.28 -1.39
N SER A 61 17.22 -1.53 -0.38
CA SER A 61 17.07 -2.05 0.99
C SER A 61 15.94 -3.07 1.15
N GLY A 62 15.09 -3.24 0.13
CA GLY A 62 13.92 -4.12 0.17
C GLY A 62 12.75 -3.59 0.99
N THR A 63 12.89 -2.46 1.70
CA THR A 63 11.80 -1.91 2.53
C THR A 63 10.60 -1.48 1.68
N ALA A 64 10.85 -0.88 0.52
CA ALA A 64 9.81 -0.47 -0.42
C ALA A 64 9.06 -1.67 -1.04
N GLN A 65 9.71 -2.84 -1.17
CA GLN A 65 9.11 -4.05 -1.74
C GLN A 65 7.97 -4.59 -0.88
N ILE A 66 8.02 -4.38 0.44
CA ILE A 66 6.93 -4.74 1.36
C ILE A 66 5.62 -4.08 0.93
N TYR A 67 5.69 -2.82 0.52
CA TYR A 67 4.53 -2.05 0.09
C TYR A 67 4.17 -2.34 -1.38
N ASN A 68 5.14 -2.56 -2.27
CA ASN A 68 4.88 -2.95 -3.68
C ASN A 68 4.16 -4.30 -3.78
N ARG A 69 4.39 -5.20 -2.82
CA ARG A 69 3.71 -6.51 -2.77
C ARG A 69 2.19 -6.40 -2.77
N ARG A 70 1.62 -5.25 -2.38
CA ARG A 70 0.18 -4.98 -2.47
C ARG A 70 -0.36 -5.24 -3.88
N HIS A 71 0.32 -4.75 -4.92
CA HIS A 71 -0.10 -4.90 -6.31
C HIS A 71 -0.33 -6.36 -6.68
N LEU A 72 0.65 -7.22 -6.33
CA LEU A 72 0.57 -8.65 -6.57
C LEU A 72 -0.60 -9.30 -5.80
N VAL A 73 -0.83 -8.89 -4.55
CA VAL A 73 -1.93 -9.42 -3.72
C VAL A 73 -3.29 -8.99 -4.26
N GLU A 74 -3.45 -7.72 -4.62
CA GLU A 74 -4.70 -7.18 -5.18
C GLU A 74 -5.03 -7.84 -6.51
N GLU A 75 -4.06 -7.99 -7.41
CA GLU A 75 -4.25 -8.68 -8.70
C GLU A 75 -4.56 -10.18 -8.51
N ALA A 76 -3.90 -10.84 -7.56
CA ALA A 76 -4.23 -12.23 -7.22
C ALA A 76 -5.67 -12.37 -6.71
N HIS A 77 -6.13 -11.45 -5.87
CA HIS A 77 -7.50 -11.44 -5.36
C HIS A 77 -8.52 -11.18 -6.49
N LYS A 78 -8.28 -10.18 -7.35
CA LYS A 78 -9.13 -9.90 -8.51
C LYS A 78 -9.24 -11.11 -9.43
N THR A 79 -8.10 -11.75 -9.73
CA THR A 79 -8.05 -12.95 -10.57
C THR A 79 -8.83 -14.10 -9.95
N SER A 80 -8.64 -14.36 -8.65
CA SER A 80 -9.36 -15.41 -7.94
C SER A 80 -10.87 -15.20 -7.94
N LEU A 81 -11.32 -13.95 -7.75
CA LEU A 81 -12.75 -13.60 -7.79
C LEU A 81 -13.33 -13.78 -9.20
N ALA A 82 -12.60 -13.38 -10.23
CA ALA A 82 -13.03 -13.56 -11.62
C ALA A 82 -13.22 -15.05 -11.96
N MET A 83 -12.30 -15.92 -11.51
CA MET A 83 -12.43 -17.37 -11.68
C MET A 83 -13.68 -17.93 -10.99
N GLN A 84 -13.96 -17.48 -9.77
CA GLN A 84 -15.15 -17.90 -9.01
C GLN A 84 -16.45 -17.48 -9.72
N ASN A 85 -16.51 -16.26 -10.24
CA ASN A 85 -17.67 -15.76 -10.97
C ASN A 85 -17.92 -16.55 -12.26
N GLN A 86 -16.87 -16.86 -13.03
CA GLN A 86 -16.99 -17.68 -14.25
C GLN A 86 -17.52 -19.08 -13.95
N LEU A 87 -17.05 -19.72 -12.88
CA LEU A 87 -17.58 -21.01 -12.45
C LEU A 87 -19.07 -20.91 -12.09
N MET A 88 -19.47 -19.89 -11.31
CA MET A 88 -20.86 -19.67 -10.92
C MET A 88 -21.78 -19.41 -12.13
N GLU A 89 -21.34 -18.62 -13.11
CA GLU A 89 -22.11 -18.40 -14.35
C GLU A 89 -22.27 -19.69 -15.15
N GLY A 90 -21.24 -20.54 -15.21
CA GLY A 90 -21.33 -21.86 -15.83
C GLY A 90 -22.41 -22.74 -15.18
N TYR A 91 -22.50 -22.74 -13.84
CA TYR A 91 -23.51 -23.50 -13.09
C TYR A 91 -24.94 -22.97 -13.22
N ILE A 92 -25.12 -21.67 -13.48
CA ILE A 92 -26.46 -21.05 -13.58
C ILE A 92 -27.05 -21.22 -14.99
N ASN A 93 -26.21 -21.43 -16.00
CA ASN A 93 -26.61 -21.56 -17.40
C ASN A 93 -26.80 -23.03 -17.87
N GLU A 94 -26.65 -24.01 -16.96
CA GLU A 94 -27.04 -25.42 -17.13
C GLU A 94 -28.40 -25.71 -16.46
#